data_AF-A0A0C1G4V5-F1
#
_entry.id   AF-A0A0C1G4V5-F1
#
_cell.length_a   1.000
_cell.length_b   1.000
_cell.length_c   1.000
_cell.angle_alpha   90.00
_cell.angle_beta   90.00
_cell.angle_gamma   90.00
#
_symmetry.space_group_name_H-M   'P 1'
#
loop_
_entity.id
_entity.type
_entity.pdbx_description
1 polymer ?
#
loop_
_entity_poly.entity_id
_entity_poly.type
_entity_poly.pdbx_seq_one_letter_code
_entity_poly.pdbx_strand_id
1 'polypeptide(L)' 'MNPIDSISRRINTLMMLPEKKAEIFITDVKKEYRQDLSNFIVGETLTVRDGKMIIGKNLYKQWLHKIKTRGFDYDVKFI' A
#
# COMPACT_ATOMS: atom_id res chain seq x y z
N MET A 1 0.04 -10.22 -23.13
CA MET A 1 0.46 -10.41 -21.73
C MET A 1 -0.80 -10.65 -20.91
N ASN A 2 -0.88 -11.73 -20.12
CA ASN A 2 -2.11 -12.08 -19.42
C ASN A 2 -2.45 -11.02 -18.35
N PRO A 3 -3.72 -10.58 -18.22
CA PRO A 3 -4.13 -9.61 -17.18
C PRO A 3 -3.76 -10.05 -15.76
N ILE A 4 -3.82 -11.36 -15.49
CA ILE A 4 -3.45 -11.98 -14.21
C ILE A 4 -1.97 -11.77 -13.87
N ASP A 5 -1.07 -11.81 -14.87
CA ASP A 5 0.37 -11.59 -14.68
C ASP A 5 0.68 -10.13 -14.35
N SER A 6 -0.17 -9.20 -14.81
CA SER A 6 -0.04 -7.76 -14.55
C SER A 6 -0.46 -7.42 -13.12
N ILE A 7 -1.59 -7.98 -12.66
CA ILE A 7 -2.09 -7.81 -11.29
C ILE A 7 -1.10 -8.40 -10.29
N SER A 8 -0.64 -9.63 -10.53
CA SER A 8 0.35 -10.29 -9.67
C SER A 8 1.65 -9.49 -9.54
N ARG A 9 2.14 -8.91 -10.64
CA ARG A 9 3.33 -8.02 -10.60
C ARG A 9 3.08 -6.72 -9.84
N ARG A 10 1.91 -6.10 -9.99
CA ARG A 10 1.53 -4.88 -9.25
C ARG A 10 1.51 -5.15 -7.74
N ILE A 11 0.90 -6.27 -7.31
CA ILE A 11 0.87 -6.68 -5.90
C ILE A 11 2.29 -7.01 -5.39
N ASN A 12 3.11 -7.74 -6.16
CA ASN A 12 4.49 -8.03 -5.77
C ASN A 12 5.32 -6.74 -5.60
N THR A 13 5.08 -5.73 -6.43
CA THR A 13 5.77 -4.43 -6.30
C THR A 13 5.42 -3.74 -4.97
N LEU A 14 4.13 -3.77 -4.60
CA LEU A 14 3.62 -3.28 -3.31
C LEU A 14 4.26 -3.99 -2.12
N MET A 15 4.39 -5.32 -2.21
CA MET A 15 4.96 -6.18 -1.16
C MET A 15 6.46 -5.95 -0.96
N MET A 16 7.18 -5.49 -1.99
CA MET A 16 8.63 -5.25 -1.93
C MET A 16 9.02 -3.88 -1.37
N LEU A 17 8.08 -2.93 -1.26
CA LEU A 17 8.37 -1.57 -0.79
C LEU A 17 9.01 -1.50 0.62
N PRO A 18 8.56 -2.28 1.63
CA PRO A 18 9.13 -2.25 2.98
C PRO A 18 10.58 -2.73 3.07
N GLU A 19 10.97 -3.60 2.13
CA GLU A 19 12.30 -4.19 2.06
C GLU A 19 13.28 -3.28 1.31
N LYS A 20 12.78 -2.47 0.38
CA LYS A 20 13.59 -1.57 -0.46
C LYS A 20 13.78 -0.17 0.12
N LYS A 21 12.88 0.29 1.01
CA LYS A 21 12.91 1.65 1.53
C LYS A 21 13.02 1.67 3.05
N ALA A 22 13.77 2.64 3.57
CA ALA A 22 13.80 2.93 4.99
C ALA A 22 12.46 3.53 5.47
N GLU A 23 11.84 4.35 4.63
CA GLU A 23 10.58 5.05 4.90
C GLU A 23 9.59 4.81 3.77
N ILE A 24 8.31 4.68 4.12
CA ILE A 24 7.25 4.45 3.15
C ILE A 24 6.34 5.66 3.19
N PHE A 25 6.39 6.48 2.15
CA PHE A 25 5.48 7.62 2.03
C PHE A 25 4.14 7.14 1.48
N ILE A 26 3.03 7.78 1.87
CA ILE A 26 1.71 7.52 1.24
C ILE A 26 1.80 7.69 -0.29
N THR A 27 2.63 8.63 -0.75
CA THR A 27 2.85 8.89 -2.17
C THR A 27 3.59 7.78 -2.91
N ASP A 28 4.33 6.92 -2.20
CA ASP A 28 5.01 5.75 -2.80
C ASP A 28 4.03 4.66 -3.24
N VAL A 29 2.84 4.66 -2.64
CA VAL A 29 1.76 3.76 -3.00
C VAL A 29 1.06 4.31 -4.24
N LYS A 30 0.81 3.46 -5.24
CA LYS A 30 0.09 3.89 -6.44
C LYS A 30 -1.31 4.39 -6.08
N LYS A 31 -1.77 5.40 -6.82
CA LYS A 31 -3.05 6.08 -6.58
C LYS A 31 -4.23 5.11 -6.44
N GLU A 32 -4.25 4.04 -7.22
CA GLU A 32 -5.31 3.02 -7.19
C GLU A 32 -5.45 2.29 -5.84
N TYR A 33 -4.41 2.23 -5.00
CA TYR A 33 -4.44 1.56 -3.68
C TYR A 33 -4.48 2.54 -2.51
N ARG A 34 -4.28 3.85 -2.77
CA ARG A 34 -4.19 4.85 -1.70
C ARG A 34 -5.48 4.96 -0.90
N GLN A 35 -6.65 4.77 -1.51
CA GLN A 35 -7.92 4.85 -0.80
C GLN A 35 -8.06 3.74 0.25
N ASP A 36 -7.74 2.51 -0.13
CA ASP A 36 -7.78 1.34 0.76
C ASP A 36 -6.78 1.53 1.93
N LEU A 37 -5.57 1.97 1.60
CA LEU A 37 -4.55 2.29 2.60
C LEU A 37 -4.96 3.42 3.54
N SER A 38 -5.46 4.53 3.01
CA SER A 38 -5.90 5.67 3.81
C SER A 38 -7.01 5.27 4.78
N ASN A 39 -7.94 4.42 4.34
CA ASN A 39 -9.02 3.92 5.20
C ASN A 39 -8.51 2.94 6.25
N PHE A 40 -7.56 2.08 5.89
CA PHE A 40 -6.93 1.15 6.83
C PHE A 40 -6.21 1.88 7.97
N ILE A 41 -5.59 3.04 7.70
CA ILE A 41 -4.82 3.81 8.68
C ILE A 41 -5.64 4.92 9.37
N VAL A 42 -6.97 4.97 9.15
CA VAL A 42 -7.82 5.93 9.88
C VAL A 42 -7.76 5.62 11.37
N GLY A 43 -7.43 6.64 12.17
CA GLY A 43 -7.29 6.51 13.62
C GLY A 43 -5.89 6.10 14.09
N GLU A 44 -4.98 5.81 13.17
CA GLU A 44 -3.58 5.50 13.47
C GLU A 44 -2.73 6.77 13.54
N THR A 45 -1.71 6.75 14.42
CA THR A 45 -0.73 7.84 14.49
C THR A 45 0.28 7.71 13.35
N LEU A 46 0.33 8.71 12.48
CA LEU A 46 1.29 8.80 11.36
C LEU A 46 2.39 9.81 11.65
N THR A 47 3.56 9.59 11.06
CA THR A 47 4.68 10.52 11.15
C THR A 47 4.68 11.44 9.93
N VAL A 48 5.04 12.71 10.10
CA VAL A 48 5.26 13.65 9.00
C VAL A 48 6.75 13.97 8.91
N ARG A 49 7.31 13.92 7.70
CA ARG A 49 8.67 14.37 7.39
C ARG A 49 8.63 15.19 6.11
N ASP A 50 9.21 16.39 6.14
CA ASP A 50 9.24 17.32 5.00
C ASP A 50 7.85 17.60 4.41
N GLY A 51 6.82 17.70 5.26
CA GLY A 51 5.43 17.90 4.86
C GLY A 51 4.77 16.68 4.21
N LYS A 52 5.44 15.52 4.17
CA LYS A 52 4.92 14.26 3.62
C LYS A 52 4.61 13.27 4.73
N MET A 53 3.45 12.62 4.62
CA MET A 53 3.05 11.55 5.52
C MET A 53 3.85 10.27 5.27
N ILE A 54 4.46 9.77 6.34
CA ILE A 54 5.16 8.50 6.42
C ILE A 54 4.27 7.49 7.12
N ILE A 55 4.20 6.29 6.54
CA ILE A 55 3.58 5.12 7.15
C ILE A 55 4.69 4.29 7.80
N GLY A 56 4.51 3.96 9.07
CA GLY A 56 5.40 3.05 9.77
C GLY A 56 5.43 1.68 9.10
N LYS A 57 6.62 1.07 9.02
CA LYS A 57 6.79 -0.24 8.34
C LYS A 57 5.85 -1.33 8.87
N ASN A 58 5.57 -1.35 10.17
CA ASN A 58 4.66 -2.31 10.78
C ASN A 58 3.23 -2.11 10.30
N LEU A 59 2.74 -0.87 10.31
CA LEU A 59 1.39 -0.54 9.84
C LEU A 59 1.21 -0.88 8.36
N TYR A 60 2.22 -0.58 7.55
CA TYR A 60 2.22 -0.98 6.14
C TYR A 60 2.24 -2.50 5.95
N LYS A 61 3.02 -3.26 6.73
CA LYS A 61 3.04 -4.73 6.67
C LYS A 61 1.69 -5.34 7.10
N GLN A 62 1.02 -4.77 8.08
CA GLN A 62 -0.32 -5.19 8.49
C GLN A 62 -1.35 -4.95 7.37
N TRP A 63 -1.29 -3.79 6.72
CA TRP A 63 -2.11 -3.49 5.56
C TRP A 63 -1.90 -4.49 4.41
N LEU A 64 -0.63 -4.79 4.07
CA LEU A 64 -0.31 -5.81 3.07
C LEU A 64 -0.84 -7.20 3.44
N HIS A 65 -0.78 -7.56 4.73
CA HIS A 65 -1.34 -8.81 5.22
C HIS A 65 -2.87 -8.86 5.08
N LYS A 66 -3.56 -7.74 5.37
CA LYS A 66 -5.00 -7.59 5.13
C LYS A 66 -5.32 -7.80 3.66
N ILE A 67 -4.58 -7.18 2.73
CA ILE A 67 -4.79 -7.38 1.28
C ILE A 67 -4.60 -8.84 0.88
N LYS A 68 -3.55 -9.50 1.40
CA LYS A 68 -3.28 -10.91 1.07
C LYS A 68 -4.38 -11.86 1.55
N THR A 69 -5.00 -11.56 2.68
CA THR A 69 -5.98 -12.46 3.33
C THR A 69 -7.43 -12.14 2.96
N ARG A 70 -7.75 -10.88 2.72
CA ARG A 70 -9.13 -10.38 2.52
C ARG A 70 -9.32 -9.62 1.20
N GLY A 71 -8.25 -9.35 0.46
CA GLY A 71 -8.29 -8.48 -0.71
C GLY A 71 -8.38 -7.00 -0.36
N PHE A 72 -8.64 -6.18 -1.37
CA PHE A 72 -8.93 -4.76 -1.22
C PHE A 72 -10.40 -4.56 -0.83
N ASP A 73 -10.68 -3.53 -0.02
CA ASP A 73 -12.05 -3.14 0.38
C ASP A 73 -12.77 -2.34 -0.72
N TYR A 74 -12.06 -2.01 -1.81
CA TYR A 74 -12.55 -1.23 -2.93
C TYR A 74 -12.29 -1.93 -4.25
N ASP A 75 -13.14 -1.63 -5.24
CA ASP A 75 -12.87 -1.97 -6.64
C ASP A 75 -11.62 -1.24 -7.12
N VAL A 76 -10.48 -1.93 -7.01
CA VAL A 76 -9.24 -1.45 -7.58
C VAL A 76 -9.36 -1.56 -9.09
N LYS A 77 -9.63 -0.41 -9.73
CA LYS A 77 -9.59 -0.31 -11.18
C LYS A 77 -8.14 -0.35 -11.64
N PHE A 78 -7.70 -1.53 -12.10
CA PHE A 78 -6.43 -1.70 -12.81
C PHE A 78 -6.58 -1.18 -14.24
N ILE A 79 -6.73 0.14 -14.38
CA ILE A 79 -6.65 0.83 -15.67
C ILE A 79 -5.20 0.75 -16.17
#